data_AF-A0A8K0IFD9-F1
#
_entry.id   AF-A0A8K0IFD9-F1
#
_cell.length_a   1.000
_cell.length_b   1.000
_cell.length_c   1.000
_cell.angle_alpha   90.00
_cell.angle_beta   90.00
_cell.angle_gamma   90.00
#
_symmetry.space_group_name_H-M   'P 1'
#
loop_
_entity.id
_entity.type
_entity.pdbx_description
1 polymer ?
#
loop_
_entity_poly.entity_id
_entity_poly.type
_entity_poly.pdbx_seq_one_letter_code
_entity_poly.pdbx_strand_id
1 'polypeptide(L)'
;MPCRIHSTPLLANPRRPSLYYVNMTGIRVIGRPIRIPPKAFAFDLATDGSTIIDSGTMFTRSMVPAYEAVRDDFRPRVMAQQNDRVVFDGAGGRLSIACEHCTYGDYHVL
;
A
#
# COMPACT_ATOMS: atom_id res chain seq x y z
N MET A 1 -4.82 -16.79 25.36
CA MET A 1 -5.36 -15.42 25.18
C MET A 1 -4.34 -14.62 24.38
N PRO A 2 -4.69 -13.98 23.25
CA PRO A 2 -3.72 -13.15 22.52
C PRO A 2 -3.21 -12.02 23.42
N CYS A 3 -1.89 -11.82 23.43
CA CYS A 3 -1.18 -11.01 24.42
C CYS A 3 -1.39 -9.49 24.26
N ARG A 4 -1.97 -9.02 23.13
CA ARG A 4 -2.28 -7.61 22.90
C ARG A 4 -3.28 -7.46 21.74
N ILE A 5 -4.39 -6.76 21.99
CA ILE A 5 -5.36 -6.39 20.95
C ILE A 5 -5.18 -4.89 20.66
N HIS A 6 -5.07 -4.55 19.40
CA HIS A 6 -5.11 -3.16 18.94
C HIS A 6 -6.52 -2.83 18.47
N SER A 7 -7.11 -1.77 19.00
CA SER A 7 -8.43 -1.29 18.63
C SER A 7 -8.36 0.17 18.19
N THR A 8 -9.37 0.58 17.42
CA THR A 8 -9.59 1.95 17.00
C THR A 8 -11.04 2.34 17.29
N PRO A 9 -11.35 3.59 17.66
CA PRO A 9 -12.72 4.02 17.85
C PRO A 9 -13.56 3.86 16.58
N LEU A 10 -14.79 3.38 16.75
CA LEU A 10 -15.78 3.32 15.68
C LEU A 10 -16.46 4.69 15.55
N LEU A 11 -16.47 5.24 14.33
CA LEU A 11 -17.16 6.49 14.02
C LEU A 11 -18.59 6.21 13.58
N ALA A 12 -19.51 7.12 13.90
CA ALA A 12 -20.92 7.00 13.56
C ALA A 12 -21.31 8.02 12.49
N ASN A 13 -21.97 7.57 11.42
CA ASN A 13 -22.61 8.43 10.44
C ASN A 13 -24.13 8.19 10.48
N PRO A 14 -24.94 9.15 10.97
CA PRO A 14 -26.40 9.00 11.06
C PRO A 14 -27.08 8.70 9.72
N ARG A 15 -26.47 9.09 8.59
CA ARG A 15 -27.02 8.84 7.25
C ARG A 15 -26.81 7.42 6.76
N ARG A 16 -25.79 6.73 7.29
CA ARG A 16 -25.42 5.34 6.95
C ARG A 16 -25.03 4.57 8.20
N PRO A 17 -25.97 4.32 9.12
CA PRO A 17 -25.67 3.76 10.44
C PRO A 17 -25.22 2.29 10.42
N SER A 18 -25.40 1.60 9.28
CA SER A 18 -25.00 0.20 9.10
C SER A 18 -23.54 0.02 8.68
N LEU A 19 -22.80 1.10 8.38
CA LEU A 19 -21.41 1.03 7.94
C LEU A 19 -20.45 1.24 9.11
N TYR A 20 -19.33 0.52 9.07
CA TYR A 20 -18.30 0.58 10.11
C TYR A 20 -17.20 1.56 9.74
N TYR A 21 -17.32 2.80 10.19
CA TYR A 21 -16.37 3.87 9.88
C TYR A 21 -15.21 3.92 10.86
N VAL A 22 -14.01 4.14 10.35
CA VAL A 22 -12.79 4.29 11.16
C VAL A 22 -12.00 5.52 10.73
N ASN A 23 -11.31 6.13 11.69
CA ASN A 23 -10.42 7.24 11.40
C ASN A 23 -9.07 6.71 10.86
N MET A 24 -8.90 6.74 9.55
CA MET A 24 -7.65 6.36 8.90
C MET A 24 -6.74 7.57 8.75
N THR A 25 -5.51 7.48 9.26
CA THR A 25 -4.57 8.63 9.26
C THR A 25 -3.50 8.56 8.18
N GLY A 26 -3.27 7.39 7.58
CA GLY A 26 -2.28 7.23 6.53
C GLY A 26 -2.01 5.78 6.16
N ILE A 27 -1.12 5.60 5.19
CA ILE A 27 -0.67 4.29 4.68
C ILE A 27 0.85 4.22 4.78
N ARG A 28 1.36 3.02 5.06
CA ARG A 28 2.78 2.70 4.93
C ARG A 28 2.96 1.63 3.85
N VAL A 29 3.95 1.82 3.00
CA VAL A 29 4.35 0.86 1.96
C VAL A 29 5.77 0.41 2.28
N ILE A 30 5.96 -0.90 2.45
CA ILE A 30 7.24 -1.51 2.84
C ILE A 30 7.86 -0.78 4.04
N GLY A 31 7.03 -0.55 5.07
CA GLY A 31 7.43 0.12 6.33
C GLY A 31 7.55 1.65 6.27
N ARG A 32 7.54 2.27 5.08
CA ARG A 32 7.71 3.72 4.93
C ARG A 32 6.37 4.44 4.79
N PRO A 33 6.15 5.55 5.51
CA PRO A 33 4.94 6.36 5.34
C PRO A 33 4.95 7.05 3.99
N ILE A 34 3.80 7.06 3.32
CA ILE A 34 3.61 7.76 2.04
C ILE A 34 2.81 9.04 2.24
N ARG A 35 3.09 10.07 1.42
CA ARG A 35 2.40 11.35 1.50
C ARG A 35 1.06 11.23 0.78
N ILE A 36 -0.02 11.18 1.56
CA ILE A 36 -1.39 11.21 1.06
C ILE A 36 -2.05 12.47 1.60
N PRO A 37 -2.76 13.25 0.77
CA PRO A 37 -3.54 14.39 1.26
C PRO A 37 -4.51 13.94 2.37
N PRO A 38 -4.53 14.57 3.55
CA PRO A 38 -5.42 14.16 4.65
C PRO A 38 -6.91 14.12 4.25
N LYS A 39 -7.30 14.99 3.32
CA LYS A 39 -8.66 15.03 2.74
C LYS A 39 -9.08 13.71 2.07
N ALA A 40 -8.12 12.89 1.62
CA ALA A 40 -8.42 11.58 1.04
C ALA A 40 -8.95 10.56 2.05
N PHE A 41 -8.73 10.78 3.35
CA PHE A 41 -9.23 9.94 4.45
C PHE A 41 -10.16 10.69 5.42
N ALA A 42 -10.40 11.97 5.17
CA ALA A 42 -11.18 12.81 6.07
C ALA A 42 -12.58 12.24 6.24
N PHE A 43 -13.00 12.07 7.49
CA PHE A 43 -14.37 11.75 7.84
C PHE A 43 -15.24 12.98 7.65
N ASP A 44 -16.22 12.88 6.77
CA ASP A 44 -17.19 13.92 6.49
C ASP A 44 -18.60 13.33 6.62
N LEU A 45 -19.50 14.04 7.29
CA LEU A 45 -20.89 13.63 7.49
C LEU A 45 -21.78 14.04 6.29
N ALA A 46 -21.36 15.05 5.54
CA ALA A 46 -22.07 15.56 4.37
C ALA A 46 -21.73 14.77 3.10
N THR A 47 -20.51 14.26 3.00
CA THR A 47 -20.10 13.34 1.93
C THR A 47 -20.00 11.92 2.46
N ASP A 48 -19.97 10.90 1.60
CA ASP A 48 -19.59 9.54 2.03
C ASP A 48 -18.06 9.40 2.15
N GLY A 49 -17.36 10.53 2.35
CA GLY A 49 -15.91 10.60 2.52
C GLY A 49 -15.53 10.04 3.89
N SER A 50 -14.96 8.83 3.88
CA SER A 50 -14.39 8.16 5.05
C SER A 50 -13.74 6.84 4.64
N THR A 51 -13.07 6.18 5.58
CA THR A 51 -12.65 4.78 5.50
C THR A 51 -13.67 3.89 6.20
N ILE A 52 -14.17 2.89 5.48
CA ILE A 52 -15.03 1.84 6.02
C ILE A 52 -14.29 0.50 6.09
N ILE A 53 -14.70 -0.34 7.02
CA ILE A 53 -14.35 -1.76 7.04
C ILE A 53 -15.52 -2.54 6.46
N ASP A 54 -15.27 -3.30 5.40
CA ASP A 54 -16.29 -4.07 4.69
C ASP A 54 -15.75 -5.45 4.32
N SER A 55 -16.45 -6.51 4.75
CA SER A 55 -16.16 -7.90 4.38
C SER A 55 -16.87 -8.33 3.10
N GLY A 56 -17.83 -7.54 2.59
CA GLY A 56 -18.55 -7.80 1.35
C GLY A 56 -17.78 -7.42 0.08
N THR A 57 -16.66 -6.70 0.22
CA THR A 57 -15.84 -6.26 -0.91
C THR A 57 -14.50 -7.00 -0.92
N MET A 58 -14.20 -7.69 -2.03
CA MET A 58 -12.96 -8.46 -2.18
C MET A 58 -11.68 -7.61 -2.20
N PHE A 59 -11.74 -6.40 -2.76
CA PHE A 59 -10.58 -5.54 -2.93
C PHE A 59 -10.77 -4.20 -2.23
N THR A 60 -9.75 -3.74 -1.52
CA THR A 60 -9.75 -2.40 -0.92
C THR A 60 -9.91 -1.34 -1.99
N ARG A 61 -10.98 -0.55 -1.88
CA ARG A 61 -11.19 0.63 -2.72
C ARG A 61 -10.76 1.89 -1.97
N SER A 62 -10.06 2.78 -2.65
CA SER A 62 -9.62 4.06 -2.10
C SER A 62 -9.95 5.20 -3.04
N MET A 63 -9.98 6.42 -2.50
CA MET A 63 -10.10 7.63 -3.32
C MET A 63 -8.90 7.74 -4.25
N VAL A 64 -9.12 8.25 -5.46
CA VAL A 64 -8.08 8.45 -6.49
C VAL A 64 -6.74 8.97 -5.92
N PRO A 65 -6.69 10.08 -5.14
CA PRO A 65 -5.42 10.59 -4.63
C PRO A 65 -4.69 9.63 -3.66
N ALA A 66 -5.42 8.78 -2.93
CA ALA A 66 -4.80 7.77 -2.07
C ALA A 66 -4.31 6.56 -2.88
N TYR A 67 -5.09 6.12 -3.86
CA TYR A 67 -4.69 5.02 -4.76
C TYR A 67 -3.44 5.36 -5.55
N GLU A 68 -3.38 6.54 -6.16
CA GLU A 68 -2.23 6.98 -6.95
C GLU A 68 -0.97 7.06 -6.10
N ALA A 69 -1.04 7.66 -4.91
CA ALA A 69 0.09 7.72 -3.98
C ALA A 69 0.59 6.33 -3.56
N VAL A 70 -0.32 5.37 -3.34
CA VAL A 70 0.06 3.97 -3.03
C VAL A 70 0.71 3.31 -4.24
N ARG A 71 0.09 3.41 -5.42
CA ARG A 71 0.59 2.81 -6.66
C ARG A 71 1.98 3.30 -7.01
N ASP A 72 2.18 4.61 -6.94
CA ASP A 72 3.40 5.28 -7.37
C ASP A 72 4.56 4.99 -6.39
N ASP A 73 4.27 4.78 -5.11
CA ASP A 73 5.28 4.38 -4.12
C ASP A 73 5.55 2.85 -4.12
N PHE A 74 4.51 2.03 -4.34
CA PHE A 74 4.62 0.57 -4.32
C PHE A 74 5.37 0.00 -5.52
N ARG A 75 5.01 0.43 -6.73
CA ARG A 75 5.54 -0.12 -7.99
C ARG A 75 7.08 -0.12 -8.05
N PRO A 76 7.79 1.00 -7.87
CA PRO A 76 9.24 1.00 -7.99
C PRO A 76 9.91 0.18 -6.88
N ARG A 77 9.34 0.15 -5.68
CA ARG A 77 9.95 -0.56 -4.54
C ARG A 77 9.88 -2.06 -4.68
N VAL A 78 8.76 -2.59 -5.17
CA VAL A 78 8.62 -4.03 -5.40
C VAL A 78 9.50 -4.49 -6.55
N MET A 79 9.59 -3.73 -7.63
CA MET A 79 10.46 -4.07 -8.75
C MET A 79 11.94 -4.01 -8.36
N ALA A 80 12.35 -3.04 -7.54
CA ALA A 80 13.71 -2.96 -7.03
C ALA A 80 14.08 -4.14 -6.10
N GLN A 81 13.11 -4.75 -5.43
CA GLN A 81 13.34 -5.86 -4.50
C GLN A 81 13.47 -7.23 -5.19
N GLN A 82 13.15 -7.33 -6.49
CA GLN A 82 13.19 -8.60 -7.25
C GLN A 82 14.50 -8.83 -8.03
N ASN A 83 15.57 -8.09 -7.73
CA ASN A 83 16.84 -8.16 -8.48
C ASN A 83 17.86 -9.18 -7.95
N ASP A 84 17.40 -10.32 -7.41
CA ASP A 84 18.30 -11.44 -7.16
C ASP A 84 18.40 -12.29 -8.45
N ARG A 85 19.34 -11.93 -9.33
CA ARG A 85 19.69 -12.81 -10.46
C ARG A 85 20.49 -13.99 -9.93
N VAL A 86 19.93 -15.18 -10.07
CA VAL A 86 20.64 -16.45 -9.91
C VAL A 86 21.49 -16.66 -11.16
N VAL A 87 22.81 -16.50 -11.04
CA VAL A 87 23.77 -16.67 -12.14
C VAL A 87 24.42 -18.05 -12.03
N PHE A 88 24.35 -18.82 -13.12
CA PHE A 88 25.04 -20.08 -13.28
C PHE A 88 26.32 -19.86 -14.09
N ASP A 89 27.48 -20.06 -13.49
CA ASP A 89 28.74 -20.12 -14.24
C ASP A 89 28.90 -21.53 -14.84
N GLY A 90 28.78 -21.62 -16.15
CA GLY A 90 28.89 -22.86 -16.91
C GLY A 90 30.29 -23.50 -16.87
N ALA A 91 31.33 -22.77 -16.45
CA ALA A 91 32.69 -23.30 -16.42
C ALA A 91 33.05 -24.08 -15.15
N GLY A 92 32.22 -24.05 -14.10
CA GLY A 92 32.56 -24.69 -12.82
C GLY A 92 31.39 -25.14 -11.94
N GLY A 93 30.14 -25.06 -12.42
CA GLY A 93 28.96 -25.55 -11.69
C GLY A 93 28.66 -24.79 -10.40
N ARG A 94 29.18 -23.57 -10.22
CA ARG A 94 28.91 -22.73 -9.05
C ARG A 94 27.68 -21.86 -9.28
N LEU A 95 26.79 -21.87 -8.29
CA LEU A 95 25.65 -20.98 -8.18
C LEU A 95 26.06 -19.71 -7.42
N SER A 96 25.77 -18.55 -7.99
CA SER A 96 25.99 -17.26 -7.31
C SER A 96 24.78 -16.34 -7.46
N ILE A 97 24.42 -15.65 -6.39
CA ILE A 97 23.39 -14.60 -6.39
C ILE A 97 24.12 -13.29 -6.58
N ALA A 98 23.87 -12.62 -7.70
CA ALA A 98 24.42 -11.30 -7.98
C ALA A 98 23.34 -10.25 -7.68
N CYS A 99 23.62 -9.35 -6.74
CA CYS A 99 22.80 -8.19 -6.47
C CYS A 99 23.26 -7.06 -7.41
N GLU A 100 22.56 -6.86 -8.52
CA GLU A 100 22.80 -5.69 -9.37
C GLU A 100 21.94 -4.50 -8.94
N HIS A 101 22.58 -3.35 -8.78
CA HIS A 101 21.97 -2.08 -8.43
C HIS A 101 21.29 -1.48 -9.68
N CYS A 102 20.05 -1.86 -9.99
CA CYS A 102 19.31 -1.24 -11.08
C CYS A 102 18.95 0.20 -10.71
N THR A 103 19.48 1.18 -11.46
CA THR A 103 19.00 2.57 -11.38
C THR A 103 17.72 2.70 -12.19
N TYR A 104 16.74 3.40 -11.62
CA TYR A 104 15.44 3.71 -12.22
C TYR A 104 15.62 4.76 -13.34
N GLY A 105 16.25 4.39 -14.46
CA GLY A 105 16.68 5.33 -15.51
C GLY A 105 16.57 4.84 -16.97
N ASP A 106 16.57 3.53 -17.23
CA ASP A 106 16.74 3.02 -18.61
C ASP A 106 15.42 2.69 -19.36
N TYR A 107 14.29 3.31 -18.99
CA TYR A 107 13.07 3.23 -19.79
C TYR A 107 13.03 4.39 -20.80
N HIS A 108 13.82 4.27 -21.88
CA HIS A 108 13.55 5.04 -23.10
C HIS A 108 12.36 4.39 -23.83
N VAL A 109 11.26 5.12 -23.91
CA VAL A 109 10.11 4.78 -24.76
C VAL A 109 10.43 5.26 -26.17
N LEU A 110 10.48 4.34 -27.13
CA LEU A 110 10.32 4.64 -28.56
C LEU A 110 8.83 4.87 -28.86
#